data_AF-A0A431LE67-F1
#
_entry.id   AF-A0A431LE67-F1
#
_cell.length_a   1.000
_cell.length_b   1.000
_cell.length_c   1.000
_cell.angle_alpha   90.00
_cell.angle_beta   90.00
_cell.angle_gamma   90.00
#
_symmetry.space_group_name_H-M   'P 1'
#
loop_
_entity.id
_entity.type
_entity.pdbx_description
1 polymer ?
#
loop_
_entity_poly.entity_id
_entity_poly.type
_entity_poly.pdbx_seq_one_letter_code
_entity_poly.pdbx_strand_id
1 'polypeptide(L)'
;MGNFYSNITLSTGERDKVINFLIEQKRHTFVYPIDDFICVFPKHDSVLFELAEQLSALLKCPAFAVMIHDDDLLIYKLFDSGKLLDQYNSCPGYFSGVDQPSSGGDPEKLCLVYSAPDEVEALEEILRKNYTFESNRHDAIIAKLNLPYCTVGSGFGYLERDETPDDLVVADLIETAPNDQAGDTDPESGSSSSKGRGFVDLDEGSHLTKNAVASMLNDPELLQRAWAKAKAGADDYVKAMMETEVKGSSGGGAVVITSKGNLQFTGVKLSPEAINAEDVGMLEDLVLCALNDVAQQTRVKMEATKKSVLNQQLGQLGL
;
A
#
# COMPACT_ATOMS: atom_id res chain seq x y z
N MET A 1 -25.83 -10.62 5.05
CA MET A 1 -25.68 -9.18 4.74
C MET A 1 -24.40 -9.09 3.95
N GLY A 2 -24.45 -8.58 2.72
CA GLY A 2 -23.24 -8.37 1.93
C GLY A 2 -22.47 -7.15 2.42
N ASN A 3 -21.20 -7.06 2.04
CA ASN A 3 -20.33 -5.96 2.41
C ASN A 3 -20.55 -4.72 1.53
N PHE A 4 -20.40 -3.55 2.14
CA PHE A 4 -20.50 -2.25 1.47
C PHE A 4 -19.34 -1.36 1.88
N TYR A 5 -18.30 -1.30 1.05
CA TYR A 5 -17.14 -0.48 1.37
C TYR A 5 -16.50 0.14 0.13
N SER A 6 -15.85 1.26 0.37
CA SER A 6 -15.00 1.92 -0.59
C SER A 6 -13.74 2.45 0.07
N ASN A 7 -12.64 2.45 -0.69
CA ASN A 7 -11.37 2.99 -0.25
C ASN A 7 -10.47 3.31 -1.44
N ILE A 8 -9.42 4.08 -1.16
CA ILE A 8 -8.38 4.49 -2.10
C ILE A 8 -7.04 4.09 -1.50
N THR A 9 -6.22 3.38 -2.26
CA THR A 9 -4.83 3.09 -1.89
C THR A 9 -3.90 3.95 -2.73
N LEU A 10 -3.11 4.81 -2.08
CA LEU A 10 -2.13 5.68 -2.72
C LEU A 10 -0.72 5.10 -2.52
N SER A 11 0.06 4.98 -3.60
CA SER A 11 1.47 4.57 -3.53
C SER A 11 2.39 5.75 -3.21
N THR A 12 2.31 6.28 -1.99
CA THR A 12 3.11 7.42 -1.53
C THR A 12 3.34 7.38 -0.03
N GLY A 13 4.47 7.97 0.41
CA GLY A 13 4.75 8.27 1.82
C GLY A 13 4.37 9.70 2.25
N GLU A 14 3.81 10.52 1.35
CA GLU A 14 3.53 11.95 1.60
C GLU A 14 2.25 12.19 2.44
N ARG A 15 2.24 11.64 3.66
CA ARG A 15 1.11 11.68 4.61
C ARG A 15 0.51 13.06 4.79
N ASP A 16 1.33 14.06 5.12
CA ASP A 16 0.83 15.39 5.46
C ASP A 16 0.15 16.06 4.26
N LYS A 17 0.61 15.82 3.03
CA LYS A 17 -0.03 16.37 1.83
C LYS A 17 -1.42 15.77 1.60
N VAL A 18 -1.58 14.47 1.82
CA VAL A 18 -2.88 13.79 1.75
C VAL A 18 -3.84 14.40 2.77
N ILE A 19 -3.43 14.47 4.04
CA ILE A 19 -4.28 14.95 5.14
C ILE A 19 -4.68 16.40 4.91
N ASN A 20 -3.72 17.27 4.58
CA ASN A 20 -4.00 18.69 4.34
C ASN A 20 -4.97 18.88 3.18
N PHE A 21 -4.78 18.15 2.08
CA PHE A 21 -5.70 18.19 0.95
C PHE A 21 -7.12 17.77 1.36
N LEU A 22 -7.27 16.67 2.12
CA LEU A 22 -8.58 16.17 2.54
C LEU A 22 -9.31 17.14 3.49
N ILE A 23 -8.57 17.78 4.40
CA ILE A 23 -9.08 18.83 5.28
C ILE A 23 -9.52 20.06 4.48
N GLU A 24 -8.70 20.53 3.53
CA GLU A 24 -9.01 21.68 2.67
C GLU A 24 -10.27 21.44 1.83
N GLN A 25 -10.46 20.21 1.34
CA GLN A 25 -11.65 19.79 0.60
C GLN A 25 -12.87 19.55 1.51
N LYS A 26 -12.74 19.72 2.83
CA LYS A 26 -13.78 19.48 3.85
C LYS A 26 -14.38 18.08 3.74
N ARG A 27 -13.55 17.07 3.45
CA ARG A 27 -13.99 15.69 3.27
C ARG A 27 -13.87 14.94 4.59
N HIS A 28 -14.96 14.33 5.03
CA HIS A 28 -14.94 13.39 6.14
C HIS A 28 -14.37 12.06 5.66
N THR A 29 -13.14 11.76 6.08
CA THR A 29 -12.44 10.53 5.71
C THR A 29 -11.66 9.99 6.89
N PHE A 30 -11.39 8.68 6.86
CA PHE A 30 -10.29 8.12 7.63
C PHE A 30 -9.07 7.92 6.72
N VAL A 31 -7.88 8.15 7.26
CA VAL A 31 -6.59 7.99 6.58
C VAL A 31 -5.73 7.06 7.42
N TYR A 32 -5.19 6.02 6.79
CA TYR A 32 -4.33 5.03 7.42
C TYR A 32 -3.02 4.88 6.64
N PRO A 33 -1.90 5.42 7.14
CA PRO A 33 -0.57 5.19 6.58
C PRO A 33 -0.09 3.77 6.93
N ILE A 34 0.34 3.01 5.93
CA ILE A 34 0.89 1.66 6.12
C ILE A 34 1.98 1.39 5.08
N ASP A 35 3.18 1.09 5.57
CA ASP A 35 4.39 0.91 4.76
C ASP A 35 4.62 2.06 3.75
N ASP A 36 4.65 1.75 2.45
CA ASP A 36 4.81 2.69 1.34
C ASP A 36 3.48 3.24 0.80
N PHE A 37 2.38 2.97 1.52
CA PHE A 37 1.02 3.28 1.12
C PHE A 37 0.30 4.19 2.10
N ILE A 38 -0.71 4.88 1.58
CA ILE A 38 -1.73 5.56 2.37
C ILE A 38 -3.09 5.08 1.89
N CYS A 39 -3.85 4.47 2.80
CA CYS A 39 -5.23 4.08 2.57
C CYS A 39 -6.17 5.21 3.01
N VAL A 40 -7.09 5.61 2.14
CA VAL A 40 -8.10 6.64 2.42
C VAL A 40 -9.47 6.02 2.33
N PHE A 41 -10.27 6.18 3.37
CA PHE A 41 -11.63 5.65 3.49
C PHE A 41 -12.61 6.82 3.50
N PRO A 42 -13.19 7.19 2.35
CA PRO A 42 -14.13 8.30 2.27
C PRO A 42 -15.50 7.93 2.85
N LYS A 43 -16.18 8.86 3.53
CA LYS A 43 -17.54 8.67 4.05
C LYS A 43 -18.60 8.45 2.97
N HIS A 44 -18.39 9.02 1.79
CA HIS A 44 -19.37 8.99 0.70
C HIS A 44 -18.76 8.34 -0.55
N ASP A 45 -19.35 7.24 -1.00
CA ASP A 45 -18.88 6.51 -2.19
C ASP A 45 -19.00 7.33 -3.48
N SER A 46 -19.92 8.30 -3.53
CA SER A 46 -20.18 9.14 -4.70
C SER A 46 -18.98 9.98 -5.13
N VAL A 47 -18.03 10.24 -4.22
CA VAL A 47 -16.83 11.04 -4.50
C VAL A 47 -15.58 10.20 -4.67
N LEU A 48 -15.68 8.87 -4.52
CA LEU A 48 -14.54 7.96 -4.47
C LEU A 48 -13.57 8.15 -5.64
N PHE A 49 -14.07 8.05 -6.86
CA PHE A 49 -13.23 8.08 -8.06
C PHE A 49 -12.72 9.49 -8.39
N GLU A 50 -13.52 10.52 -8.15
CA GLU A 50 -13.10 11.92 -8.30
C GLU A 50 -11.97 12.24 -7.31
N LEU A 51 -12.12 11.81 -6.06
CA LEU A 51 -11.13 12.01 -5.02
C LEU A 51 -9.82 11.28 -5.33
N ALA A 52 -9.90 10.04 -5.83
CA ALA A 52 -8.73 9.27 -6.23
C ALA A 52 -7.96 9.94 -7.38
N GLU A 53 -8.67 10.47 -8.39
CA GLU A 53 -8.07 11.22 -9.48
C GLU A 53 -7.34 12.47 -8.96
N GLN A 54 -7.99 13.25 -8.09
CA GLN A 54 -7.41 14.47 -7.52
C GLN A 54 -6.19 14.19 -6.64
N LEU A 55 -6.25 13.18 -5.77
CA LEU A 55 -5.12 12.75 -4.94
C LEU A 55 -3.96 12.25 -5.82
N SER A 56 -4.26 11.43 -6.83
CA SER A 56 -3.26 10.98 -7.80
C SER A 56 -2.60 12.15 -8.54
N ALA A 57 -3.38 13.16 -8.95
CA ALA A 57 -2.88 14.35 -9.63
C ALA A 57 -1.98 15.22 -8.73
N LEU A 58 -2.39 15.42 -7.47
CA LEU A 58 -1.66 16.19 -6.47
C LEU A 58 -0.29 15.56 -6.18
N LEU A 59 -0.29 14.24 -5.93
CA LEU A 59 0.86 13.49 -5.46
C LEU A 59 1.73 12.95 -6.59
N LYS A 60 1.20 12.92 -7.82
CA LYS A 60 1.84 12.30 -8.99
C LYS A 60 2.20 10.85 -8.73
N CYS A 61 1.26 10.12 -8.14
CA CYS A 61 1.41 8.71 -7.79
C CYS A 61 0.20 7.88 -8.25
N PRO A 62 0.37 6.55 -8.29
CA PRO A 62 -0.75 5.63 -8.42
C PRO A 62 -1.79 5.80 -7.31
N ALA A 63 -3.06 5.75 -7.69
CA ALA A 63 -4.21 5.69 -6.79
C ALA A 63 -5.16 4.58 -7.25
N PHE A 64 -5.31 3.54 -6.44
CA PHE A 64 -6.23 2.43 -6.68
C PHE A 64 -7.49 2.61 -5.85
N ALA A 65 -8.59 2.98 -6.51
CA ALA A 65 -9.87 3.18 -5.86
C ALA A 65 -10.77 1.98 -6.10
N VAL A 66 -11.32 1.41 -5.03
CA VAL A 66 -12.17 0.21 -5.07
C VAL A 66 -13.50 0.51 -4.38
N MET A 67 -14.57 -0.05 -4.95
CA MET A 67 -15.91 -0.05 -4.39
C MET A 67 -16.48 -1.47 -4.45
N ILE A 68 -16.97 -1.96 -3.31
CA ILE A 68 -17.76 -3.18 -3.18
C ILE A 68 -19.18 -2.81 -2.77
N HIS A 69 -20.16 -3.39 -3.46
CA HIS A 69 -21.58 -3.20 -3.17
C HIS A 69 -22.29 -4.55 -3.00
N ASP A 70 -22.77 -4.79 -1.79
CA ASP A 70 -23.46 -6.02 -1.34
C ASP A 70 -22.71 -7.33 -1.60
N ASP A 71 -21.37 -7.29 -1.70
CA ASP A 71 -20.52 -8.40 -2.19
C ASP A 71 -20.86 -8.94 -3.60
N ASP A 72 -21.80 -8.34 -4.31
CA ASP A 72 -22.21 -8.80 -5.65
C ASP A 72 -21.49 -8.02 -6.77
N LEU A 73 -20.95 -6.85 -6.44
CA LEU A 73 -20.34 -5.93 -7.40
C LEU A 73 -19.01 -5.40 -6.88
N LEU A 74 -17.96 -5.53 -7.71
CA LEU A 74 -16.67 -4.87 -7.56
C LEU A 74 -16.48 -3.91 -8.73
N ILE A 75 -16.20 -2.65 -8.40
CA ILE A 75 -15.70 -1.66 -9.35
C ILE A 75 -14.36 -1.15 -8.84
N TYR A 76 -13.37 -1.07 -9.73
CA TYR A 76 -12.16 -0.30 -9.44
C TYR A 76 -11.82 0.68 -10.54
N LYS A 77 -11.06 1.70 -10.16
CA LYS A 77 -10.32 2.56 -11.09
C LYS A 77 -8.91 2.78 -10.60
N LEU A 78 -7.97 2.68 -11.53
CA LEU A 78 -6.57 2.98 -11.31
C LEU A 78 -6.21 4.28 -12.00
N PHE A 79 -5.72 5.23 -11.20
CA PHE A 79 -5.17 6.49 -11.69
C PHE A 79 -3.66 6.52 -11.48
N ASP A 80 -2.94 7.23 -12.34
CA ASP A 80 -1.57 7.66 -12.09
C ASP A 80 -1.41 9.11 -12.57
N SER A 81 -0.89 9.96 -11.69
CA SER A 81 -0.72 11.39 -11.94
C SER A 81 -1.99 12.07 -12.47
N GLY A 82 -3.15 11.66 -11.95
CA GLY A 82 -4.47 12.18 -12.33
C GLY A 82 -5.02 11.64 -13.65
N LYS A 83 -4.34 10.69 -14.30
CA LYS A 83 -4.84 10.05 -15.52
C LYS A 83 -5.40 8.67 -15.21
N LEU A 84 -6.60 8.39 -15.71
CA LEU A 84 -7.16 7.04 -15.66
C LEU A 84 -6.31 6.10 -16.52
N LEU A 85 -5.68 5.11 -15.89
CA LEU A 85 -4.88 4.08 -16.56
C LEU A 85 -5.71 2.84 -16.87
N ASP A 86 -6.54 2.43 -15.91
CA ASP A 86 -7.36 1.24 -16.01
C ASP A 86 -8.64 1.36 -15.17
N GLN A 87 -9.65 0.58 -15.55
CA GLN A 87 -10.90 0.47 -14.82
C GLN A 87 -11.51 -0.91 -15.03
N TYR A 88 -12.26 -1.36 -14.03
CA TYR A 88 -12.92 -2.67 -14.07
C TYR A 88 -14.28 -2.61 -13.41
N ASN A 89 -15.20 -3.42 -13.92
CA ASN A 89 -16.52 -3.65 -13.36
C ASN A 89 -16.85 -5.14 -13.47
N SER A 90 -17.04 -5.82 -12.33
CA SER A 90 -17.32 -7.25 -12.31
C SER A 90 -18.70 -7.62 -12.84
N CYS A 91 -19.68 -6.71 -12.73
CA CYS A 91 -21.06 -6.93 -13.15
C CYS A 91 -21.67 -5.62 -13.71
N PRO A 92 -21.36 -5.23 -14.96
CA PRO A 92 -21.82 -3.98 -15.55
C PRO A 92 -23.34 -3.80 -15.57
N GLY A 93 -24.09 -4.91 -15.63
CA GLY A 93 -25.55 -4.89 -15.64
C GLY A 93 -26.21 -5.03 -14.26
N TYR A 94 -25.45 -4.98 -13.16
CA TYR A 94 -25.98 -5.12 -11.79
C TYR A 94 -27.20 -4.22 -11.52
N PHE A 95 -27.10 -2.92 -11.82
CA PHE A 95 -28.20 -1.96 -11.58
C PHE A 95 -29.31 -2.01 -12.64
N SER A 96 -29.05 -2.59 -13.81
CA SER A 96 -30.03 -2.71 -14.89
C SER A 96 -30.76 -4.05 -14.91
N GLY A 97 -30.29 -5.03 -14.12
CA GLY A 97 -30.80 -6.39 -14.11
C GLY A 97 -30.48 -7.17 -15.39
N VAL A 98 -29.55 -6.68 -16.20
CA VAL A 98 -29.10 -7.35 -17.43
C VAL A 98 -27.87 -8.18 -17.10
N ASP A 99 -27.88 -9.46 -17.46
CA ASP A 99 -26.68 -10.28 -17.32
C ASP A 99 -25.62 -9.82 -18.34
N GLN A 100 -24.49 -9.34 -17.83
CA GLN A 100 -23.35 -8.87 -18.62
C GLN A 100 -22.06 -9.39 -17.99
N PRO A 101 -21.12 -9.92 -18.79
CA PRO A 101 -19.82 -10.35 -18.27
C PRO A 101 -19.04 -9.16 -17.71
N SER A 102 -18.04 -9.46 -16.87
CA SER A 102 -17.13 -8.44 -16.37
C SER A 102 -16.49 -7.66 -17.52
N SER A 103 -16.20 -6.38 -17.26
CA SER A 103 -15.70 -5.44 -18.27
C SER A 103 -14.48 -4.70 -17.75
N GLY A 104 -13.53 -4.46 -18.65
CA GLY A 104 -12.27 -3.79 -18.33
C GLY A 104 -11.31 -4.67 -17.54
N GLY A 105 -10.37 -4.01 -16.88
CA GLY A 105 -9.31 -4.63 -16.10
C GLY A 105 -8.21 -5.23 -16.96
N ASP A 106 -7.03 -4.63 -16.83
CA ASP A 106 -5.83 -4.95 -17.61
C ASP A 106 -4.71 -5.42 -16.66
N PRO A 107 -4.49 -6.74 -16.55
CA PRO A 107 -3.45 -7.30 -15.68
C PRO A 107 -2.06 -6.74 -15.97
N GLU A 108 -1.74 -6.45 -17.24
CA GLU A 108 -0.43 -5.93 -17.62
C GLU A 108 -0.21 -4.54 -17.02
N LYS A 109 -1.22 -3.68 -17.05
CA LYS A 109 -1.14 -2.34 -16.42
C LYS A 109 -1.08 -2.42 -14.90
N LEU A 110 -1.90 -3.27 -14.29
CA LEU A 110 -1.88 -3.46 -12.83
C LEU A 110 -0.49 -3.95 -12.37
N CYS A 111 0.03 -5.01 -12.99
CA CYS A 111 1.35 -5.55 -12.71
C CYS A 111 2.47 -4.54 -12.95
N LEU A 112 2.39 -3.73 -14.01
CA LEU A 112 3.38 -2.70 -14.30
C LEU A 112 3.42 -1.64 -13.19
N VAL A 113 2.25 -1.15 -12.76
CA VAL A 113 2.15 -0.09 -11.75
C VAL A 113 2.62 -0.57 -10.38
N TYR A 114 2.28 -1.80 -10.00
CA TYR A 114 2.64 -2.36 -8.68
C TYR A 114 3.87 -3.26 -8.69
N SER A 115 4.65 -3.24 -9.79
CA SER A 115 5.91 -3.99 -9.91
C SER A 115 5.75 -5.51 -9.65
N ALA A 116 4.68 -6.11 -10.16
CA ALA A 116 4.33 -7.52 -10.01
C ALA A 116 4.25 -8.27 -11.38
N PRO A 117 5.30 -8.27 -12.21
CA PRO A 117 5.23 -8.74 -13.60
C PRO A 117 4.93 -10.24 -13.75
N ASP A 118 5.22 -11.06 -12.73
CA ASP A 118 4.98 -12.50 -12.75
C ASP A 118 3.51 -12.86 -12.43
N GLU A 119 2.70 -11.88 -12.03
CA GLU A 119 1.31 -12.10 -11.59
C GLU A 119 0.26 -11.84 -12.69
N VAL A 120 0.69 -11.51 -13.91
CA VAL A 120 -0.21 -11.16 -15.03
C VAL A 120 -1.21 -12.28 -15.32
N GLU A 121 -0.74 -13.52 -15.40
CA GLU A 121 -1.60 -14.69 -15.66
C GLU A 121 -2.58 -14.95 -14.51
N ALA A 122 -2.09 -14.84 -13.27
CA ALA A 122 -2.93 -15.02 -12.08
C ALA A 122 -4.01 -13.93 -11.97
N LEU A 123 -3.67 -12.68 -12.28
CA LEU A 123 -4.61 -11.56 -12.29
C LEU A 123 -5.63 -11.68 -13.42
N GLU A 124 -5.24 -12.15 -14.60
CA GLU A 124 -6.20 -12.43 -15.67
C GLU A 124 -7.22 -13.48 -15.20
N GLU A 125 -6.78 -14.57 -14.57
CA GLU A 125 -7.70 -15.55 -13.99
C GLU A 125 -8.64 -14.92 -12.94
N ILE A 126 -8.09 -14.10 -12.04
CA ILE A 126 -8.86 -13.41 -10.99
C ILE A 126 -9.90 -12.45 -11.57
N LEU A 127 -9.58 -11.70 -12.63
CA LEU A 127 -10.49 -10.74 -13.25
C LEU A 127 -11.57 -11.39 -14.11
N ARG A 128 -11.36 -12.61 -14.60
CA ARG A 128 -12.32 -13.31 -15.46
C ARG A 128 -13.14 -14.39 -14.75
N LYS A 129 -12.63 -14.97 -13.65
CA LYS A 129 -13.38 -16.03 -12.95
C LYS A 129 -14.58 -15.48 -12.19
N ASN A 130 -15.51 -16.39 -11.89
CA ASN A 130 -16.70 -16.08 -11.10
C ASN A 130 -16.40 -16.18 -9.61
N TYR A 131 -16.89 -15.21 -8.84
CA TYR A 131 -16.83 -15.21 -7.40
C TYR A 131 -18.24 -15.23 -6.82
N THR A 132 -18.42 -15.93 -5.70
CA THR A 132 -19.67 -15.85 -4.92
C THR A 132 -19.75 -14.54 -4.14
N PHE A 133 -18.60 -14.04 -3.68
CA PHE A 133 -18.47 -12.75 -3.01
C PHE A 133 -17.35 -11.98 -3.66
N GLU A 134 -17.65 -10.80 -4.16
CA GLU A 134 -16.71 -9.93 -4.86
C GLU A 134 -15.66 -9.34 -3.92
N SER A 135 -15.89 -9.32 -2.59
CA SER A 135 -14.82 -9.09 -1.61
C SER A 135 -13.69 -10.12 -1.70
N ASN A 136 -13.99 -11.38 -2.04
CA ASN A 136 -12.94 -12.39 -2.29
C ASN A 136 -12.18 -12.11 -3.60
N ARG A 137 -12.83 -11.48 -4.60
CA ARG A 137 -12.12 -11.00 -5.79
C ARG A 137 -11.17 -9.88 -5.40
N HIS A 138 -11.64 -8.94 -4.58
CA HIS A 138 -10.80 -7.85 -4.09
C HIS A 138 -9.58 -8.36 -3.33
N ASP A 139 -9.78 -9.28 -2.38
CA ASP A 139 -8.72 -9.98 -1.64
C ASP A 139 -7.68 -10.62 -2.57
N ALA A 140 -8.14 -11.38 -3.57
CA ALA A 140 -7.24 -12.01 -4.52
C ALA A 140 -6.44 -10.99 -5.36
N ILE A 141 -7.05 -9.87 -5.77
CA ILE A 141 -6.36 -8.81 -6.52
C ILE A 141 -5.25 -8.20 -5.66
N ILE A 142 -5.58 -7.77 -4.44
CA ILE A 142 -4.61 -7.07 -3.60
C ILE A 142 -3.46 -7.98 -3.16
N ALA A 143 -3.73 -9.28 -2.96
CA ALA A 143 -2.72 -10.28 -2.67
C ALA A 143 -1.67 -10.39 -3.79
N LYS A 144 -2.09 -10.26 -5.05
CA LYS A 144 -1.18 -10.30 -6.21
C LYS A 144 -0.44 -8.99 -6.45
N LEU A 145 -1.04 -7.88 -6.08
CA LEU A 145 -0.44 -6.55 -6.23
C LEU A 145 0.35 -6.10 -5.00
N ASN A 146 0.42 -6.92 -3.95
CA ASN A 146 1.02 -6.60 -2.66
C ASN A 146 0.51 -5.26 -2.10
N LEU A 147 -0.81 -5.08 -2.18
CA LEU A 147 -1.53 -3.92 -1.63
C LEU A 147 -1.99 -4.21 -0.19
N PRO A 148 -2.22 -3.18 0.65
CA PRO A 148 -2.58 -3.37 2.05
C PRO A 148 -3.89 -4.13 2.26
N TYR A 149 -3.86 -5.17 3.10
CA TYR A 149 -5.01 -6.03 3.40
C TYR A 149 -6.12 -5.32 4.18
N CYS A 150 -5.77 -4.29 4.95
CA CYS A 150 -6.72 -3.43 5.67
C CYS A 150 -7.74 -2.71 4.78
N THR A 151 -7.63 -2.83 3.45
CA THR A 151 -8.58 -2.30 2.47
C THR A 151 -9.68 -3.29 2.09
N VAL A 152 -9.53 -4.58 2.40
CA VAL A 152 -10.56 -5.60 2.18
C VAL A 152 -11.52 -5.61 3.36
N GLY A 153 -12.82 -5.65 3.06
CA GLY A 153 -13.87 -5.69 4.09
C GLY A 153 -13.99 -4.41 4.93
N SER A 154 -13.30 -3.34 4.52
CA SER A 154 -13.10 -2.15 5.35
C SER A 154 -13.42 -0.88 4.57
N GLY A 155 -14.30 -0.09 5.15
CA GLY A 155 -14.78 1.19 4.63
C GLY A 155 -15.14 2.12 5.78
N PHE A 156 -15.40 3.39 5.46
CA PHE A 156 -15.62 4.43 6.47
C PHE A 156 -16.64 4.00 7.55
N GLY A 157 -17.79 3.45 7.14
CA GLY A 157 -18.85 3.05 8.08
C GLY A 157 -18.48 1.88 8.99
N TYR A 158 -17.57 1.01 8.59
CA TYR A 158 -17.04 -0.06 9.45
C TYR A 158 -16.09 0.51 10.49
N LEU A 159 -15.17 1.38 10.05
CA LEU A 159 -14.22 2.07 10.93
C LEU A 159 -14.93 2.96 11.95
N GLU A 160 -16.02 3.64 11.57
CA GLU A 160 -16.86 4.45 12.47
C GLU A 160 -17.54 3.61 13.57
N ARG A 161 -17.73 2.31 13.35
CA ARG A 161 -18.30 1.36 14.32
C ARG A 161 -17.25 0.56 15.09
N ASP A 162 -15.97 0.92 14.97
CA ASP A 162 -14.83 0.15 15.50
C ASP A 162 -14.78 -1.31 14.96
N GLU A 163 -15.39 -1.57 13.79
CA GLU A 163 -15.30 -2.83 13.06
C GLU A 163 -14.05 -2.78 12.17
N THR A 164 -12.87 -2.90 12.78
CA THR A 164 -11.59 -2.82 12.06
C THR A 164 -11.03 -4.20 11.73
N PRO A 165 -10.37 -4.37 10.58
CA PRO A 165 -9.67 -5.62 10.27
C PRO A 165 -8.46 -5.80 11.20
N ASP A 166 -8.05 -7.05 11.44
CA ASP A 166 -7.04 -7.42 12.45
C ASP A 166 -5.67 -6.77 12.21
N ASP A 167 -5.37 -6.38 10.96
CA ASP A 167 -4.12 -5.75 10.53
C ASP A 167 -4.13 -4.21 10.60
N LEU A 168 -5.26 -3.60 10.99
CA LEU A 168 -5.38 -2.16 11.19
C LEU A 168 -5.24 -1.78 12.66
N VAL A 169 -4.22 -0.97 12.97
CA VAL A 169 -4.04 -0.42 14.32
C VAL A 169 -4.83 0.88 14.45
N VAL A 170 -5.92 0.86 15.23
CA VAL A 170 -6.84 2.00 15.41
C VAL A 170 -6.11 3.28 15.84
N ALA A 171 -5.05 3.17 16.65
CA ALA A 171 -4.27 4.32 17.13
C ALA A 171 -3.56 5.10 16.00
N ASP A 172 -3.31 4.47 14.86
CA ASP A 172 -2.66 5.08 13.70
C ASP A 172 -3.66 5.62 12.67
N LEU A 173 -4.97 5.43 12.92
CA LEU A 173 -6.04 5.94 12.08
C LEU A 173 -6.24 7.45 12.31
N ILE A 174 -6.38 8.20 11.22
CA ILE A 174 -6.48 9.66 11.25
C ILE A 174 -7.81 10.07 10.65
N GLU A 175 -8.64 10.76 11.43
CA GLU A 175 -9.91 11.30 10.96
C GLU A 175 -9.75 12.74 10.46
N THR A 176 -10.21 13.02 9.23
CA THR A 176 -10.14 14.36 8.62
C THR A 176 -11.48 15.10 8.68
N ALA A 177 -12.32 14.82 9.68
CA ALA A 177 -13.67 15.36 9.79
C ALA A 177 -13.69 16.90 9.63
N PRO A 178 -14.61 17.46 8.81
CA PRO A 178 -14.83 18.89 8.79
C PRO A 178 -15.25 19.33 10.21
N ASN A 179 -14.62 20.39 10.70
CA ASN A 179 -14.79 20.84 12.08
C ASN A 179 -16.21 21.39 12.29
N ASP A 180 -17.14 20.54 12.75
CA ASP A 180 -18.53 20.93 13.08
C ASP A 180 -18.66 21.54 14.50
N GLN A 181 -17.54 21.90 15.14
CA GLN A 181 -17.56 22.73 16.35
C GLN A 181 -17.37 24.22 16.02
N ALA A 182 -18.34 24.78 15.30
CA ALA A 182 -18.67 26.20 15.37
C ALA A 182 -19.95 26.35 16.20
N GLY A 183 -19.87 25.98 17.48
CA GLY A 183 -20.81 26.42 18.50
C GLY A 183 -20.28 27.70 19.12
N ASP A 184 -21.10 28.76 19.10
CA ASP A 184 -20.89 30.05 19.75
C ASP A 184 -20.05 29.96 21.03
N THR A 185 -18.84 30.52 21.00
CA THR A 185 -18.21 31.08 22.20
C THR A 185 -17.50 32.38 21.83
N ASP A 186 -17.90 33.44 22.53
CA ASP A 186 -17.38 34.80 22.45
C ASP A 186 -15.85 34.90 22.64
N PRO A 187 -15.20 35.99 22.16
CA PRO A 187 -13.76 36.09 22.09
C PRO A 187 -13.15 36.68 23.37
N GLU A 188 -12.25 35.95 24.04
CA GLU A 188 -11.27 36.57 24.94
C GLU A 188 -9.86 35.94 24.85
N SER A 189 -8.93 36.79 24.37
CA SER A 189 -7.53 36.94 24.80
C SER A 189 -6.57 35.75 24.79
N GLY A 190 -5.44 35.94 24.09
CA GLY A 190 -4.24 35.12 24.33
C GLY A 190 -3.20 35.12 23.24
N SER A 191 -2.52 36.25 23.04
CA SER A 191 -1.30 36.33 22.22
C SER A 191 -0.22 35.35 22.69
N SER A 192 0.44 34.65 21.76
CA SER A 192 1.91 34.61 21.74
C SER A 192 2.44 34.13 20.39
N SER A 193 3.40 34.89 19.89
CA SER A 193 4.16 34.60 18.68
C SER A 193 5.36 33.72 19.01
N SER A 194 5.75 32.80 18.13
CA SER A 194 7.15 32.42 18.02
C SER A 194 7.51 31.96 16.60
N LYS A 195 8.20 32.89 15.93
CA LYS A 195 9.09 32.79 14.78
C LYS A 195 9.74 31.41 14.54
N GLY A 196 9.60 30.94 13.30
CA GLY A 196 10.68 30.67 12.35
C GLY A 196 11.90 29.87 12.81
N ARG A 197 12.07 28.69 12.22
CA ARG A 197 13.37 28.12 11.85
C ARG A 197 13.24 27.45 10.49
N GLY A 198 13.97 27.97 9.51
CA GLY A 198 14.22 27.28 8.24
C GLY A 198 15.41 26.34 8.36
N PHE A 199 15.38 25.25 7.58
CA PHE A 199 16.46 24.38 7.09
C PHE A 199 15.74 23.18 6.44
N VAL A 200 16.10 22.55 5.32
CA VAL A 200 17.23 22.57 4.38
C VAL A 200 16.72 21.95 3.08
N ASP A 201 17.17 22.47 1.93
CA ASP A 201 17.11 21.73 0.67
C ASP A 201 17.98 20.47 0.76
N LEU A 202 17.39 19.30 0.47
CA LEU A 202 18.11 18.05 0.26
C LEU A 202 17.63 17.41 -1.05
N ASP A 203 18.40 17.75 -2.07
CA ASP A 203 18.86 16.96 -3.21
C ASP A 203 17.86 16.21 -4.11
N GLU A 204 17.82 16.69 -5.35
CA GLU A 204 17.26 16.08 -6.54
C GLU A 204 18.10 14.85 -6.94
N GLY A 205 17.53 13.64 -6.84
CA GLY A 205 18.28 12.42 -7.14
C GLY A 205 17.41 11.21 -7.51
N SER A 206 16.81 11.25 -8.71
CA SER A 206 16.50 10.10 -9.61
C SER A 206 15.30 10.43 -10.50
N HIS A 207 15.56 11.20 -11.55
CA HIS A 207 14.60 11.44 -12.61
C HIS A 207 14.52 10.24 -13.56
N LEU A 208 13.57 9.34 -13.34
CA LEU A 208 12.75 8.88 -14.46
C LEU A 208 11.66 9.93 -14.62
N THR A 209 11.83 10.85 -15.58
CA THR A 209 10.88 11.95 -15.75
C THR A 209 9.49 11.40 -16.07
N LYS A 210 8.57 11.47 -15.10
CA LYS A 210 7.22 12.10 -15.03
C LYS A 210 6.31 12.19 -16.29
N ASN A 211 6.80 11.81 -17.47
CA ASN A 211 6.10 11.61 -18.75
C ASN A 211 6.42 10.25 -19.38
N ALA A 212 7.42 9.51 -18.90
CA ALA A 212 7.89 8.26 -19.50
C ALA A 212 6.81 7.18 -19.51
N VAL A 213 6.14 6.92 -18.38
CA VAL A 213 5.13 5.84 -18.26
C VAL A 213 3.93 6.06 -19.19
N ALA A 214 3.43 7.30 -19.29
CA ALA A 214 2.32 7.64 -20.20
C ALA A 214 2.71 7.58 -21.69
N SER A 215 3.96 7.88 -22.04
CA SER A 215 4.47 7.66 -23.40
C SER A 215 4.82 6.19 -23.69
N MET A 216 5.21 5.43 -22.66
CA MET A 216 5.56 4.01 -22.73
C MET A 216 4.35 3.15 -23.07
N LEU A 217 3.18 3.44 -22.49
CA LEU A 217 1.95 2.68 -22.72
C LEU A 217 1.41 2.73 -24.16
N ASN A 218 1.91 3.64 -25.01
CA ASN A 218 1.48 3.78 -26.42
C ASN A 218 2.53 3.27 -27.44
N ASP A 219 3.66 2.74 -27.00
CA ASP A 219 4.75 2.25 -27.86
C ASP A 219 5.09 0.78 -27.54
N PRO A 220 4.69 -0.18 -28.41
CA PRO A 220 4.92 -1.61 -28.20
C PRO A 220 6.39 -2.02 -28.07
N GLU A 221 7.33 -1.36 -28.76
CA GLU A 221 8.77 -1.67 -28.64
C GLU A 221 9.34 -1.15 -27.32
N LEU A 222 8.86 0.01 -26.86
CA LEU A 222 9.27 0.58 -25.59
C LEU A 222 8.70 -0.21 -24.40
N LEU A 223 7.47 -0.72 -24.49
CA LEU A 223 6.90 -1.69 -23.54
C LEU A 223 7.75 -2.95 -23.51
N GLN A 224 8.02 -3.58 -24.65
CA GLN A 224 8.82 -4.80 -24.68
C GLN A 224 10.20 -4.61 -24.03
N ARG A 225 10.84 -3.47 -24.25
CA ARG A 225 12.11 -3.11 -23.59
C ARG A 225 11.95 -2.82 -22.10
N ALA A 226 10.89 -2.14 -21.68
CA ALA A 226 10.60 -1.87 -20.26
C ALA A 226 10.30 -3.18 -19.50
N TRP A 227 9.55 -4.10 -20.12
CA TRP A 227 9.24 -5.42 -19.58
C TRP A 227 10.47 -6.31 -19.46
N ALA A 228 11.33 -6.34 -20.48
CA ALA A 228 12.61 -7.06 -20.40
C ALA A 228 13.52 -6.51 -19.28
N LYS A 229 13.48 -5.19 -19.04
CA LYS A 229 14.25 -4.52 -17.98
C LYS A 229 13.66 -4.75 -16.58
N ALA A 230 12.33 -4.65 -16.44
CA ALA A 230 11.63 -4.94 -15.20
C ALA A 230 11.84 -6.40 -14.76
N LYS A 231 11.79 -7.32 -15.73
CA LYS A 231 12.09 -8.75 -15.50
C LYS A 231 13.52 -8.98 -15.01
N ALA A 232 14.51 -8.36 -15.64
CA ALA A 232 15.91 -8.48 -15.21
C ALA A 232 16.15 -7.89 -13.81
N GLY A 233 15.52 -6.76 -13.46
CA GLY A 233 15.62 -6.17 -12.12
C GLY A 233 14.86 -6.93 -11.05
N ALA A 234 13.73 -7.54 -11.39
CA ALA A 234 13.02 -8.44 -10.50
C ALA A 234 13.87 -9.69 -10.19
N ASP A 235 14.49 -10.30 -11.20
CA ASP A 235 15.34 -11.49 -11.03
C ASP A 235 16.54 -11.21 -10.10
N ASP A 236 17.24 -10.09 -10.30
CA ASP A 236 18.39 -9.69 -9.46
C ASP A 236 17.97 -9.39 -8.01
N TYR A 237 16.82 -8.73 -7.82
CA TYR A 237 16.29 -8.42 -6.49
C TYR A 237 15.79 -9.68 -5.76
N VAL A 238 15.05 -10.56 -6.44
CA VAL A 238 14.58 -11.83 -5.88
C VAL A 238 15.76 -12.71 -5.50
N LYS A 239 16.79 -12.79 -6.35
CA LYS A 239 18.02 -13.51 -6.01
C LYS A 239 18.69 -12.93 -4.77
N ALA A 240 18.85 -11.60 -4.71
CA ALA A 240 19.44 -10.94 -3.54
C ALA A 240 18.61 -11.19 -2.26
N MET A 241 17.28 -11.19 -2.35
CA MET A 241 16.37 -11.48 -1.25
C MET A 241 16.54 -12.92 -0.72
N MET A 242 16.69 -13.90 -1.63
CA MET A 242 16.88 -15.32 -1.29
C MET A 242 18.26 -15.61 -0.69
N GLU A 243 19.31 -14.92 -1.16
CA GLU A 243 20.68 -15.14 -0.69
C GLU A 243 20.97 -14.39 0.62
N THR A 244 20.38 -13.21 0.82
CA THR A 244 20.66 -12.34 1.97
C THR A 244 20.26 -13.00 3.29
N GLU A 245 21.22 -13.15 4.20
CA GLU A 245 20.99 -13.55 5.58
C GLU A 245 20.83 -12.32 6.49
N VAL A 246 19.83 -12.34 7.37
CA VAL A 246 19.50 -11.31 8.35
C VAL A 246 19.40 -11.96 9.73
N LYS A 247 19.86 -11.27 10.77
CA LYS A 247 19.88 -11.78 12.15
C LYS A 247 19.23 -10.80 13.10
N GLY A 248 18.09 -11.16 13.67
CA GLY A 248 17.51 -10.45 14.80
C GLY A 248 17.95 -11.07 16.12
N SER A 249 17.97 -10.27 17.17
CA SER A 249 18.35 -10.71 18.51
C SER A 249 17.55 -10.01 19.60
N SER A 250 17.48 -10.64 20.77
CA SER A 250 16.90 -10.05 21.98
C SER A 250 17.68 -10.48 23.22
N GLY A 251 17.42 -9.82 24.36
CA GLY A 251 18.06 -10.16 25.63
C GLY A 251 19.59 -10.11 25.60
N GLY A 252 20.18 -9.15 24.88
CA GLY A 252 21.64 -9.05 24.74
C GLY A 252 22.28 -10.16 23.87
N GLY A 253 21.50 -10.82 23.02
CA GLY A 253 21.94 -11.98 22.22
C GLY A 253 21.58 -13.33 22.84
N ALA A 254 20.81 -13.33 23.93
CA ALA A 254 20.31 -14.53 24.56
C ALA A 254 19.37 -15.33 23.66
N VAL A 255 18.66 -14.66 22.75
CA VAL A 255 17.92 -15.27 21.64
C VAL A 255 18.37 -14.62 20.33
N VAL A 256 18.71 -15.42 19.33
CA VAL A 256 19.09 -14.96 17.99
C VAL A 256 18.28 -15.75 16.96
N ILE A 257 17.59 -15.04 16.08
CA ILE A 257 16.82 -15.61 14.97
C ILE A 257 17.46 -15.18 13.66
N THR A 258 17.66 -16.14 12.77
CA THR A 258 18.24 -15.91 11.45
C THR A 258 17.17 -16.16 10.39
N SER A 259 17.03 -15.22 9.45
CA SER A 259 16.14 -15.35 8.31
C SER A 259 16.83 -14.99 7.00
N LYS A 260 16.22 -15.38 5.89
CA LYS A 260 16.49 -14.79 4.59
C LYS A 260 15.77 -13.44 4.41
N GLY A 261 16.07 -12.73 3.33
CA GLY A 261 15.45 -11.45 2.99
C GLY A 261 13.95 -11.54 2.71
N ASN A 262 13.44 -12.74 2.41
CA ASN A 262 12.02 -13.04 2.23
C ASN A 262 11.33 -13.49 3.53
N LEU A 263 11.96 -13.27 4.69
CA LEU A 263 11.51 -13.76 6.00
C LEU A 263 11.38 -15.29 6.12
N GLN A 264 12.02 -16.06 5.23
CA GLN A 264 12.20 -17.49 5.47
C GLN A 264 13.18 -17.68 6.62
N PHE A 265 12.69 -18.10 7.79
CA PHE A 265 13.53 -18.35 8.97
C PHE A 265 14.40 -19.59 8.77
N THR A 266 15.71 -19.44 8.94
CA THR A 266 16.71 -20.48 8.70
C THR A 266 17.38 -20.99 9.98
N GLY A 267 17.21 -20.30 11.10
CA GLY A 267 17.75 -20.78 12.37
C GLY A 267 17.32 -19.97 13.58
N VAL A 268 17.33 -20.65 14.73
CA VAL A 268 17.12 -20.06 16.05
C VAL A 268 18.26 -20.54 16.95
N LYS A 269 18.85 -19.62 17.72
CA LYS A 269 19.85 -19.91 18.76
C LYS A 269 19.40 -19.34 20.08
N LEU A 270 19.41 -20.17 21.11
CA LEU A 270 19.07 -19.81 22.48
C LEU A 270 20.31 -20.02 23.35
N SER A 271 20.64 -19.02 24.14
CA SER A 271 21.62 -19.16 25.21
C SER A 271 21.02 -19.97 26.36
N PRO A 272 21.83 -20.73 27.13
CA PRO A 272 21.34 -21.45 28.31
C PRO A 272 20.68 -20.53 29.34
N GLU A 273 21.10 -19.27 29.40
CA GLU A 273 20.57 -18.25 30.31
C GLU A 273 19.12 -17.85 29.98
N ALA A 274 18.69 -18.02 28.72
CA ALA A 274 17.30 -17.79 28.31
C ALA A 274 16.38 -18.99 28.62
N ILE A 275 16.92 -20.13 29.02
CA ILE A 275 16.17 -21.38 29.18
C ILE A 275 15.94 -21.65 30.67
N ASN A 276 14.80 -21.19 31.18
CA ASN A 276 14.34 -21.49 32.54
C ASN A 276 13.00 -22.24 32.49
N ALA A 277 12.97 -23.47 32.99
CA ALA A 277 11.75 -24.28 33.02
C ALA A 277 10.69 -23.76 34.00
N GLU A 278 11.09 -22.94 34.98
CA GLU A 278 10.19 -22.31 35.95
C GLU A 278 9.58 -20.99 35.44
N ASP A 279 10.15 -20.43 34.36
CA ASP A 279 9.73 -19.15 33.77
C ASP A 279 9.80 -19.21 32.24
N VAL A 280 8.85 -19.92 31.65
CA VAL A 280 8.71 -20.07 30.19
C VAL A 280 8.30 -18.76 29.52
N GLY A 281 7.52 -17.92 30.21
CA GLY A 281 7.01 -16.65 29.68
C GLY A 281 8.13 -15.68 29.31
N MET A 282 9.20 -15.62 30.11
CA MET A 282 10.39 -14.83 29.76
C MET A 282 11.02 -15.27 28.42
N LEU A 283 11.08 -16.57 28.14
CA LEU A 283 11.61 -17.08 26.88
C LEU A 283 10.70 -16.74 25.70
N GLU A 284 9.38 -16.82 25.89
CA GLU A 284 8.38 -16.44 24.88
C GLU A 284 8.51 -14.96 24.48
N ASP A 285 8.62 -14.06 25.47
CA ASP A 285 8.81 -12.62 25.24
C ASP A 285 10.12 -12.34 24.49
N LEU A 286 11.22 -13.00 24.88
CA LEU A 286 12.50 -12.84 24.20
C LEU A 286 12.44 -13.33 22.75
N VAL A 287 11.77 -14.45 22.48
CA VAL A 287 11.58 -14.96 21.11
C VAL A 287 10.74 -13.98 20.28
N LEU A 288 9.66 -13.44 20.84
CA LEU A 288 8.83 -12.44 20.17
C LEU A 288 9.62 -11.17 19.82
N CYS A 289 10.41 -10.66 20.76
CA CYS A 289 11.30 -9.52 20.51
C CYS A 289 12.31 -9.81 19.40
N ALA A 290 12.95 -10.99 19.40
CA ALA A 290 13.92 -11.36 18.38
C ALA A 290 13.29 -11.55 16.98
N LEU A 291 12.02 -12.00 16.92
CA LEU A 291 11.24 -12.09 15.68
C LEU A 291 10.96 -10.69 15.11
N ASN A 292 10.51 -9.77 15.96
CA ASN A 292 10.25 -8.40 15.54
C ASN A 292 11.54 -7.68 15.10
N ASP A 293 12.66 -7.93 15.78
CA ASP A 293 13.97 -7.38 15.41
C ASP A 293 14.44 -7.92 14.04
N VAL A 294 14.35 -9.24 13.78
CA VAL A 294 14.76 -9.79 12.48
C VAL A 294 13.87 -9.28 11.35
N ALA A 295 12.57 -9.08 11.60
CA ALA A 295 11.65 -8.50 10.62
C ALA A 295 12.02 -7.04 10.28
N GLN A 296 12.27 -6.20 11.28
CA GLN A 296 12.69 -4.82 11.09
C GLN A 296 14.03 -4.71 10.35
N GLN A 297 15.03 -5.50 10.76
CA GLN A 297 16.33 -5.53 10.10
C GLN A 297 16.22 -6.01 8.65
N THR A 298 15.32 -6.97 8.38
CA THR A 298 15.06 -7.46 7.03
C THR A 298 14.51 -6.33 6.17
N ARG A 299 13.51 -5.58 6.66
CA ARG A 299 12.93 -4.43 5.94
C ARG A 299 14.00 -3.41 5.56
N VAL A 300 14.79 -2.95 6.53
CA VAL A 300 15.86 -1.94 6.30
C VAL A 300 16.89 -2.45 5.29
N LYS A 301 17.31 -3.72 5.42
CA LYS A 301 18.32 -4.31 4.54
C LYS A 301 17.77 -4.51 3.12
N MET A 302 16.51 -4.90 2.97
CA MET A 302 15.88 -5.07 1.66
C MET A 302 15.66 -3.74 0.95
N GLU A 303 15.32 -2.68 1.69
CA GLU A 303 15.22 -1.32 1.12
C GLU A 303 16.58 -0.84 0.59
N ALA A 304 17.66 -1.07 1.34
CA ALA A 304 19.02 -0.76 0.89
C ALA A 304 19.43 -1.59 -0.34
N THR A 305 19.11 -2.89 -0.37
CA THR A 305 19.36 -3.77 -1.52
C THR A 305 18.60 -3.30 -2.75
N LYS A 306 17.32 -2.91 -2.60
CA LYS A 306 16.50 -2.36 -3.70
C LYS A 306 17.16 -1.12 -4.31
N LYS A 307 17.63 -0.18 -3.47
CA LYS A 307 18.37 1.02 -3.91
C LYS A 307 19.69 0.66 -4.61
N SER A 308 20.42 -0.34 -4.11
CA SER A 308 21.68 -0.80 -4.72
C SER A 308 21.49 -1.45 -6.09
N VAL A 309 20.51 -2.35 -6.23
CA VAL A 309 20.18 -3.01 -7.50
C VAL A 309 19.77 -1.96 -8.53
N LEU A 310 18.92 -1.00 -8.13
CA LEU A 310 18.51 0.10 -8.99
C LEU A 310 19.69 0.96 -9.44
N ASN A 311 20.60 1.34 -8.53
CA ASN A 311 21.79 2.13 -8.88
C ASN A 311 22.78 1.38 -9.80
N GLN A 312 22.97 0.07 -9.57
CA GLN A 312 23.86 -0.74 -10.41
C GLN A 312 23.35 -0.83 -11.85
N GLN A 313 22.03 -0.87 -12.03
CA GLN A 313 21.40 -0.87 -13.34
C GLN A 313 21.50 0.48 -14.04
N LEU A 314 21.36 1.59 -13.31
CA LEU A 314 21.55 2.94 -13.84
C LEU A 314 23.01 3.15 -14.32
N GLY A 315 23.99 2.69 -13.54
CA GLY A 315 25.42 2.79 -13.92
C GLY A 315 25.81 1.95 -15.15
N GLN A 316 25.18 0.79 -15.38
CA GLN A 316 25.40 -0.01 -16.60
C GLN A 316 24.84 0.64 -17.87
N LEU A 317 23.99 1.67 -17.73
CA LEU A 317 23.36 2.40 -18.83
C LEU A 317 24.10 3.69 -19.20
N GLY A 318 25.20 4.03 -18.51
CA GLY A 318 25.98 5.25 -18.76
C GLY A 318 25.23 6.55 -18.45
N LEU A 319 24.25 6.48 -17.54
CA LEU A 319 23.51 7.61 -16.97
C LEU A 319 24.00 7.92 -15.55
#